data_AF-A0A455UNV0-F1
#
_entry.id   AF-A0A455UNV0-F1
#
_cell.length_a   1.000
_cell.length_b   1.000
_cell.length_c   1.000
_cell.angle_alpha   90.00
_cell.angle_beta   90.00
_cell.angle_gamma   90.00
#
_symmetry.space_group_name_H-M   'P 1'
#
loop_
_entity.id
_entity.type
_entity.pdbx_description
1 polymer ?
#
loop_
_entity_poly.entity_id
_entity_poly.type
_entity_poly.pdbx_seq_one_letter_code
_entity_poly.pdbx_strand_id
1 'polypeptide(L)' 'MITSVTATPERMERYHLSAPIADATMAILKRAGEEGISSPEDIAGKVAAAQAGSAQLEALEALAAELEGSGYSR' A
#
# COMPACT_ATOMS: atom_id res chain seq x y z
N MET A 1 19.22 -2.65 3.28
CA MET A 1 19.07 -3.33 4.59
C MET A 1 17.61 -3.16 4.99
N ILE A 2 16.91 -4.24 5.34
CA ILE A 2 15.52 -4.20 5.82
C ILE A 2 15.60 -4.37 7.35
N THR A 3 15.20 -3.36 8.11
CA THR A 3 15.25 -3.39 9.59
C THR A 3 13.90 -3.77 10.20
N SER A 4 12.81 -3.64 9.43
CA SER A 4 11.45 -4.04 9.82
C SER A 4 10.74 -4.71 8.65
N VAL A 5 9.93 -5.74 8.95
CA VAL A 5 9.15 -6.50 7.97
C VAL A 5 7.72 -6.58 8.44
N THR A 6 6.77 -6.11 7.63
CA THR A 6 5.35 -6.34 7.87
C THR A 6 5.04 -7.83 7.70
N ALA A 7 4.49 -8.43 8.76
CA ALA A 7 3.99 -9.80 8.73
C ALA A 7 2.70 -9.87 7.90
N THR A 8 2.80 -10.49 6.73
CA THR A 8 1.63 -10.84 5.90
C THR A 8 1.39 -12.35 5.99
N PRO A 9 0.16 -12.85 5.74
CA PRO A 9 -0.12 -14.29 5.78
C PRO A 9 0.85 -15.11 4.92
N GLU A 10 1.08 -14.68 3.68
CA GLU A 10 2.01 -15.35 2.76
C GLU A 10 3.46 -15.41 3.29
N ARG A 11 3.91 -14.35 3.99
CA ARG A 11 5.25 -14.33 4.60
C ARG A 11 5.35 -15.21 5.83
N MET A 12 4.28 -15.33 6.62
CA MET A 12 4.21 -16.23 7.77
C MET A 12 4.22 -17.70 7.35
N GLU A 13 3.64 -18.03 6.18
CA GLU A 13 3.68 -19.39 5.63
C GLU A 13 5.06 -19.76 5.08
N ARG A 14 5.77 -18.80 4.47
CA ARG A 14 7.09 -19.03 3.86
C ARG A 14 8.25 -18.92 4.84
N TYR A 15 8.11 -18.15 5.92
CA TYR A 15 9.19 -17.81 6.84
C TYR A 15 8.75 -17.88 8.30
N HIS A 16 9.70 -18.25 9.17
CA HIS A 16 9.50 -18.18 10.63
C HIS A 16 9.75 -16.74 11.12
N LEU A 17 8.70 -15.92 11.14
CA LEU A 17 8.74 -14.58 11.73
C LEU A 17 8.56 -14.65 13.26
N SER A 18 9.18 -13.73 13.99
CA SER A 18 8.92 -13.56 15.42
C SER A 18 7.50 -13.03 15.65
N ALA A 19 7.03 -13.09 16.90
CA ALA A 19 5.81 -12.38 17.28
C ALA A 19 5.93 -10.88 16.90
N PRO A 20 4.83 -10.24 16.44
CA PRO A 20 4.82 -8.81 16.15
C PRO A 20 5.21 -7.99 17.39
N ILE A 21 6.12 -7.03 17.20
CA ILE A 21 6.60 -6.14 18.27
C ILE A 21 6.10 -4.70 18.11
N ALA A 22 5.48 -4.38 16.97
CA ALA A 22 4.96 -3.05 16.64
C ALA A 22 3.85 -3.16 15.60
N ASP A 23 2.90 -2.23 15.65
CA ASP A 23 1.86 -2.07 14.63
C ASP A 23 2.38 -1.24 13.46
N ALA A 24 2.04 -1.65 12.25
CA ALA A 24 2.39 -0.95 11.03
C ALA A 24 1.13 -0.30 10.43
N THR A 25 1.16 1.01 10.26
CA THR A 25 0.11 1.77 9.55
C THR A 25 0.64 2.28 8.22
N MET A 26 -0.16 2.15 7.17
CA MET A 26 0.14 2.72 5.86
C MET A 26 -0.45 4.12 5.75
N ALA A 27 0.29 5.03 5.13
CA ALA A 27 -0.20 6.36 4.76
C ALA A 27 0.27 6.70 3.34
N ILE A 28 -0.53 7.51 2.65
CA ILE A 28 -0.14 8.09 1.36
C ILE A 28 0.54 9.43 1.62
N LEU A 29 1.75 9.58 1.09
CA LEU A 29 2.46 10.85 1.10
C LEU A 29 2.15 11.59 -0.20
N LYS A 30 1.60 12.81 -0.09
CA LYS A 30 1.35 13.70 -1.23
C LYS A 30 2.23 14.93 -1.18
N ARG A 31 2.42 15.58 -2.32
CA ARG A 31 3.13 16.86 -2.41
C ARG A 31 2.36 17.92 -1.61
N ALA A 32 3.10 18.81 -0.92
CA ALA A 32 2.49 19.97 -0.28
C ALA A 32 1.74 20.83 -1.32
N GLY A 33 0.51 21.24 -1.01
CA GLY A 33 -0.37 21.99 -1.93
C GLY A 33 -1.12 21.12 -2.94
N GLU A 34 -0.96 19.79 -2.92
CA GLU A 34 -1.79 18.89 -3.73
C GLU A 34 -3.19 18.76 -3.11
N GLU A 35 -4.18 19.42 -3.72
CA GLU A 35 -5.57 19.40 -3.25
C GLU A 35 -6.40 18.26 -3.83
N GLY A 36 -5.99 17.69 -4.97
CA GLY A 36 -6.75 16.65 -5.67
C GLY A 36 -6.58 15.24 -5.12
N ILE A 37 -6.07 15.06 -3.89
CA ILE A 37 -5.95 13.76 -3.21
C ILE A 37 -6.36 13.94 -1.75
N SER A 38 -7.59 13.57 -1.44
CA SER A 38 -8.21 13.70 -0.12
C SER A 38 -8.82 12.40 0.38
N SER A 39 -9.19 11.50 -0.54
CA SER A 39 -9.66 10.16 -0.26
C SER A 39 -8.90 9.11 -1.08
N PRO A 40 -9.01 7.81 -0.75
CA PRO A 40 -8.36 6.74 -1.51
C PRO A 40 -8.78 6.70 -2.99
N GLU A 41 -10.04 7.04 -3.29
CA GLU A 41 -10.59 7.01 -4.64
C GLU A 41 -9.95 8.08 -5.55
N ASP A 42 -9.48 9.19 -4.96
CA ASP A 42 -8.78 10.26 -5.70
C ASP A 42 -7.42 9.81 -6.28
N ILE A 43 -6.94 8.62 -5.88
CA ILE A 43 -5.70 8.03 -6.41
C ILE A 43 -5.97 7.38 -7.78
N ALA A 44 -7.21 7.04 -8.11
CA ALA A 44 -7.57 6.44 -9.40
C ALA A 44 -7.08 7.31 -10.56
N GLY A 45 -6.40 6.69 -11.53
CA GLY A 45 -5.84 7.37 -12.70
C GLY A 45 -4.62 8.27 -12.42
N LYS A 46 -4.15 8.38 -11.15
CA LYS A 46 -2.91 9.09 -10.80
C LYS A 46 -1.72 8.15 -10.75
N VAL A 47 -0.53 8.68 -11.00
CA VAL A 47 0.71 7.94 -10.82
C VAL A 47 1.05 7.90 -9.32
N ALA A 48 1.02 6.70 -8.74
CA ALA A 48 1.46 6.40 -7.38
C ALA A 48 2.63 5.39 -7.40
N ALA A 49 3.48 5.41 -6.37
CA ALA A 49 4.62 4.52 -6.26
C ALA A 49 4.88 4.10 -4.81
N ALA A 50 5.40 2.88 -4.66
CA ALA A 50 5.86 2.33 -3.38
C ALA A 50 7.16 1.55 -3.59
N GLN A 51 7.83 1.18 -2.50
CA GLN A 51 9.07 0.40 -2.57
C GLN A 51 8.79 -1.01 -3.14
N ALA A 52 9.56 -1.42 -4.15
CA ALA A 52 9.46 -2.75 -4.75
C ALA A 52 9.64 -3.88 -3.71
N GLY A 53 8.74 -4.87 -3.69
CA GLY A 53 8.75 -5.99 -2.73
C GLY A 53 8.24 -5.63 -1.33
N SER A 54 7.67 -4.43 -1.15
CA SER A 54 7.04 -4.01 0.10
C SER A 54 5.59 -4.50 0.18
N ALA A 55 5.07 -4.65 1.41
CA ALA A 55 3.65 -4.97 1.60
C ALA A 55 2.74 -3.80 1.19
N GLN A 56 3.27 -2.57 1.22
CA GLN A 56 2.59 -1.36 0.81
C GLN A 56 2.37 -1.30 -0.71
N LEU A 57 3.30 -1.86 -1.49
CA LEU A 57 3.14 -1.97 -2.93
C LEU A 57 1.99 -2.93 -3.27
N GLU A 58 1.96 -4.11 -2.63
CA GLU A 58 0.88 -5.08 -2.80
C GLU A 58 -0.49 -4.51 -2.41
N ALA A 59 -0.56 -3.76 -1.30
CA ALA A 59 -1.78 -3.06 -0.89
C ALA A 59 -2.21 -1.97 -1.88
N LEU A 60 -1.26 -1.24 -2.48
CA LEU A 60 -1.53 -0.23 -3.50
C LEU A 60 -2.05 -0.85 -4.80
N GLU A 61 -1.47 -1.98 -5.22
CA GLU A 61 -1.94 -2.76 -6.39
C GLU A 61 -3.35 -3.31 -6.18
N ALA A 62 -3.65 -3.82 -4.98
CA ALA A 62 -4.99 -4.27 -4.62
C ALA A 62 -6.02 -3.14 -4.65
N LEU A 63 -5.67 -1.96 -4.11
CA LEU A 63 -6.52 -0.77 -4.17
C LEU A 63 -6.75 -0.33 -5.62
N ALA A 64 -5.72 -0.35 -6.47
CA ALA A 64 -5.88 0.00 -7.89
C ALA A 64 -6.87 -0.95 -8.60
N ALA A 65 -6.76 -2.26 -8.36
CA ALA A 65 -7.68 -3.25 -8.91
C ALA A 65 -9.13 -3.05 -8.43
N GLU A 66 -9.33 -2.68 -7.17
CA GLU A 66 -10.66 -2.35 -6.62
C GLU A 66 -11.28 -1.11 -7.28
N LEU A 67 -10.47 -0.07 -7.51
CA LEU A 67 -10.91 1.17 -8.15
C LEU A 67 -11.21 0.97 -9.65
N GLU A 68 -10.46 0.11 -10.34
CA GLU A 68 -10.77 -0.29 -11.72
C GLU A 68 -12.08 -1.08 -11.80
N GLY A 69 -12.27 -2.07 -10.91
CA GLY A 69 -13.46 -2.93 -10.89
C GLY A 69 -14.75 -2.19 -10.51
N SER A 70 -14.65 -1.10 -9.74
CA SER A 70 -15.78 -0.26 -9.34
C SER A 70 -16.17 0.80 -10.38
N GLY A 71 -15.48 0.86 -11.54
CA GLY A 71 -15.80 1.78 -12.63
C GLY A 71 -15.33 3.22 -12.40
N TYR A 72 -14.39 3.43 -11.46
CA TYR A 72 -13.76 4.73 -11.22
C TYR A 72 -12.63 5.04 -12.23
N SER A 73 -12.28 4.11 -13.13
CA SER A 73 -11.35 4.38 -14.23
C SER A 73 -12.03 5.25 -15.29
N ARG A 74 -11.77 6.55 -15.27
CA ARG A 74 -12.03 7.44 -16.42
C ARG A 74 -10.82 7.50 -17.35
#